data_AF-A0A316DZ08-F1
#
_entry.id   AF-A0A316DZ08-F1
#
_cell.length_a   1.000
_cell.length_b   1.000
_cell.length_c   1.000
_cell.angle_alpha   90.00
_cell.angle_beta   90.00
_cell.angle_gamma   90.00
#
_symmetry.space_group_name_H-M   'P 1'
#
loop_
_entity.id
_entity.type
_entity.pdbx_description
1 polymer ?
#
loop_
_entity_poly.entity_id
_entity_poly.type
_entity_poly.pdbx_seq_one_letter_code
_entity_poly.pdbx_strand_id
1 'polypeptide(L)'
;MRIEFLLEESSMENLLKIILPKILPEGFELDINCFLRPHSGKSDLHKSIPKKIRAFSNFNEKVKIIIVQDQDSNDCKLLKKKIVELCSENGDCPVLVRIACRELEAWYLGDMDAIEKVYPKFKAKSHRNLAKFRNPDICNPYNELVKIIKDFQKGKASREIPEYMNIDNNTSESFNQFVKGVVKFLEFSA
;
A
#
# COMPACT_ATOMS: atom_id res chain seq x y z
N MET A 1 -18.46 -11.34 -5.61
CA MET A 1 -17.59 -10.34 -6.27
C MET A 1 -16.17 -10.59 -5.80
N ARG A 2 -15.21 -10.56 -6.73
CA ARG A 2 -13.80 -10.84 -6.47
C ARG A 2 -12.96 -9.58 -6.55
N ILE A 3 -12.00 -9.43 -5.64
CA ILE A 3 -11.05 -8.32 -5.59
C ILE A 3 -9.63 -8.86 -5.76
N GLU A 4 -8.89 -8.28 -6.70
CA GLU A 4 -7.50 -8.65 -6.99
C GLU A 4 -6.59 -7.47 -6.68
N PHE A 5 -5.70 -7.64 -5.71
CA PHE A 5 -4.67 -6.66 -5.37
C PHE A 5 -3.39 -6.97 -6.13
N LEU A 6 -2.97 -6.10 -7.05
CA LEU A 6 -1.68 -6.19 -7.72
C LEU A 6 -0.67 -5.31 -6.98
N LEU A 7 0.34 -5.92 -6.37
CA LEU A 7 1.28 -5.26 -5.48
C LEU A 7 2.68 -5.30 -6.09
N GLU A 8 3.45 -4.22 -5.98
CA GLU A 8 4.80 -4.14 -6.52
C GLU A 8 5.75 -5.21 -5.97
N GLU A 9 5.72 -5.46 -4.65
CA GLU A 9 6.62 -6.40 -3.98
C GLU A 9 5.97 -7.08 -2.76
N SER A 10 6.67 -8.08 -2.21
CA SER A 10 6.19 -8.89 -1.08
C SER A 10 6.12 -8.14 0.26
N SER A 11 6.84 -7.03 0.42
CA SER A 11 6.75 -6.20 1.62
C SER A 11 5.35 -5.57 1.76
N MET A 12 4.77 -5.11 0.65
CA MET A 12 3.42 -4.59 0.59
C MET A 12 2.39 -5.68 0.90
N GLU A 13 2.61 -6.91 0.41
CA GLU A 13 1.76 -8.06 0.75
C GLU A 13 1.75 -8.34 2.25
N ASN A 14 2.92 -8.37 2.89
CA ASN A 14 3.03 -8.60 4.33
C ASN A 14 2.23 -7.56 5.12
N LEU A 15 2.34 -6.28 4.75
CA LEU A 15 1.57 -5.22 5.40
C LEU A 15 0.07 -5.39 5.16
N LEU A 16 -0.35 -5.67 3.93
CA LEU A 16 -1.77 -5.76 3.60
C LEU A 16 -2.46 -6.99 4.19
N LYS A 17 -1.73 -8.09 4.44
CA LYS A 17 -2.26 -9.24 5.20
C LYS A 17 -2.76 -8.84 6.59
N ILE A 18 -2.19 -7.79 7.19
CA ILE A 18 -2.54 -7.32 8.53
C ILE A 18 -3.51 -6.14 8.47
N ILE A 19 -3.35 -5.24 7.51
CA ILE A 19 -4.17 -4.03 7.38
C ILE A 19 -5.55 -4.33 6.79
N LEU A 20 -5.65 -5.16 5.74
CA LEU A 20 -6.92 -5.38 5.05
C LEU A 20 -8.01 -5.94 5.96
N PRO A 21 -7.78 -6.96 6.82
CA PRO A 21 -8.82 -7.44 7.73
C PRO A 21 -9.40 -6.37 8.67
N LYS A 22 -8.68 -5.26 8.89
CA LYS A 22 -9.11 -4.15 9.74
C LYS A 22 -9.92 -3.08 8.98
N ILE A 23 -9.89 -3.08 7.64
CA ILE A 23 -10.50 -2.01 6.82
C ILE A 23 -11.45 -2.51 5.72
N LEU A 24 -11.46 -3.81 5.43
CA LEU A 24 -12.37 -4.37 4.43
C LEU A 24 -13.82 -4.19 4.89
N PRO A 25 -14.73 -3.67 4.04
CA PRO A 25 -16.15 -3.60 4.35
C PRO A 25 -16.77 -5.00 4.53
N GLU A 26 -17.96 -5.04 5.11
CA GLU A 26 -18.73 -6.29 5.27
C GLU A 26 -18.90 -7.00 3.91
N GLY A 27 -18.76 -8.33 3.92
CA GLY A 27 -18.82 -9.16 2.72
C GLY A 27 -17.50 -9.28 1.94
N PHE A 28 -16.42 -8.62 2.39
CA PHE A 28 -15.07 -8.82 1.85
C PHE A 28 -14.15 -9.43 2.91
N GLU A 29 -13.45 -10.49 2.53
CA GLU A 29 -12.52 -11.19 3.38
C GLU A 29 -11.29 -11.63 2.59
N LEU A 30 -10.13 -11.48 3.23
CA LEU A 30 -8.84 -11.87 2.67
C LEU A 30 -8.84 -13.39 2.42
N ASP A 31 -8.27 -13.81 1.29
CA ASP A 31 -8.17 -15.21 0.85
C ASP A 31 -9.51 -15.93 0.56
N ILE A 32 -10.66 -15.28 0.77
CA ILE A 32 -11.97 -15.75 0.33
C ILE A 32 -12.38 -15.09 -0.98
N ASN A 33 -12.45 -13.76 -0.99
CA ASN A 33 -12.82 -12.98 -2.17
C ASN A 33 -11.89 -11.79 -2.44
N CYS A 34 -10.95 -11.51 -1.54
CA CYS A 34 -9.86 -10.55 -1.73
C CYS A 34 -8.52 -11.28 -1.82
N PHE A 35 -7.81 -11.14 -2.94
CA PHE A 35 -6.58 -11.89 -3.20
C PHE A 35 -5.39 -10.96 -3.43
N LEU A 36 -4.26 -11.25 -2.78
CA LEU A 36 -3.02 -10.49 -2.94
C LEU A 36 -2.12 -11.14 -4.01
N ARG A 37 -1.61 -10.33 -4.92
CA ARG A 37 -0.70 -10.72 -6.02
C ARG A 37 0.57 -9.87 -5.94
N PRO A 38 1.57 -10.27 -5.13
CA PRO A 38 2.88 -9.62 -5.13
C PRO A 38 3.62 -9.86 -6.45
N HIS A 39 4.45 -8.90 -6.85
CA HIS A 39 5.33 -8.98 -8.00
C HIS A 39 6.79 -8.86 -7.57
N SER A 40 7.73 -9.00 -8.51
CA SER A 40 9.16 -8.78 -8.26
C SER A 40 9.60 -7.39 -8.76
N GLY A 41 8.95 -6.35 -8.24
CA GLY A 41 9.22 -4.94 -8.55
C GLY A 41 8.39 -4.39 -9.71
N LYS A 42 8.47 -3.06 -9.91
CA LYS A 42 7.66 -2.32 -10.89
C LYS A 42 7.66 -2.87 -12.32
N SER A 43 8.78 -3.41 -12.80
CA SER A 43 8.83 -3.95 -14.17
C SER A 43 7.93 -5.17 -14.33
N ASP A 44 7.93 -6.05 -13.33
CA ASP A 44 7.09 -7.25 -13.32
C ASP A 44 5.60 -6.88 -13.14
N LEU A 45 5.31 -5.96 -12.21
CA LEU A 45 3.97 -5.40 -12.03
C LEU A 45 3.42 -4.79 -13.33
N HIS A 46 4.19 -3.94 -14.01
CA HIS A 46 3.75 -3.27 -15.25
C HIS A 46 3.52 -4.26 -16.39
N LYS A 47 4.31 -5.33 -16.48
CA LYS A 47 4.11 -6.40 -17.45
C LYS A 47 2.87 -7.26 -17.15
N SER A 48 2.46 -7.36 -15.89
CA SER A 48 1.32 -8.17 -15.48
C SER A 48 -0.01 -7.43 -15.67
N ILE A 49 -0.05 -6.11 -15.46
CA ILE A 49 -1.26 -5.28 -15.52
C ILE A 49 -2.07 -5.54 -16.80
N PRO A 50 -1.52 -5.39 -18.03
CA PRO A 50 -2.28 -5.63 -19.26
C PRO A 50 -2.91 -7.01 -19.35
N LYS A 51 -2.20 -8.04 -18.88
CA LYS A 51 -2.66 -9.43 -18.92
C LYS A 51 -3.80 -9.66 -17.92
N LYS A 52 -3.66 -9.13 -16.70
CA LYS A 52 -4.66 -9.25 -15.64
C LYS A 52 -5.93 -8.49 -15.96
N ILE A 53 -5.81 -7.26 -16.46
CA ILE A 53 -6.96 -6.44 -16.87
C ILE A 53 -7.77 -7.18 -17.95
N ARG A 54 -7.12 -7.65 -19.02
CA ARG A 54 -7.80 -8.40 -20.10
C ARG A 54 -8.52 -9.65 -19.57
N ALA A 55 -7.85 -10.42 -18.72
CA ALA A 55 -8.42 -11.64 -18.16
C ALA A 55 -9.62 -11.34 -17.25
N PHE A 56 -9.50 -10.34 -16.38
CA PHE A 56 -10.53 -10.04 -15.38
C PHE A 56 -11.71 -9.23 -15.93
N SER A 57 -11.52 -8.52 -17.04
CA SER A 57 -12.62 -7.88 -17.78
C SER A 57 -13.57 -8.91 -18.41
N ASN A 58 -13.06 -10.09 -18.77
CA ASN A 58 -13.83 -11.17 -19.40
C ASN A 58 -14.09 -12.36 -18.47
N PHE A 59 -13.94 -12.14 -17.16
CA PHE A 59 -14.08 -13.21 -16.18
C PHE A 59 -15.57 -13.55 -15.94
N ASN A 60 -15.83 -14.77 -15.49
CA ASN A 60 -17.19 -15.28 -15.31
C ASN A 60 -17.92 -14.68 -14.08
N GLU A 61 -17.23 -13.91 -13.26
CA GLU A 61 -17.80 -13.13 -12.16
C GLU A 61 -17.28 -11.70 -12.19
N LYS A 62 -17.97 -10.79 -11.49
CA LYS A 62 -17.52 -9.40 -11.35
C LYS A 62 -16.20 -9.36 -10.58
N VAL A 63 -15.18 -8.81 -11.22
CA VAL A 63 -13.85 -8.58 -10.63
C VAL A 63 -13.57 -7.09 -10.54
N LYS A 64 -13.01 -6.64 -9.42
CA LYS A 64 -12.35 -5.33 -9.32
C LYS A 64 -10.87 -5.51 -9.04
N ILE A 65 -10.06 -4.58 -9.53
CA ILE A 65 -8.61 -4.62 -9.32
C ILE A 65 -8.17 -3.42 -8.50
N ILE A 66 -7.30 -3.66 -7.53
CA ILE A 66 -6.63 -2.60 -6.76
C ILE A 66 -5.13 -2.74 -7.01
N ILE A 67 -4.51 -1.69 -7.53
CA ILE A 67 -3.08 -1.66 -7.83
C ILE A 67 -2.38 -0.77 -6.82
N VAL A 68 -1.34 -1.30 -6.17
CA VAL A 68 -0.50 -0.55 -5.22
C VAL A 68 0.95 -0.62 -5.69
N GLN A 69 1.56 0.55 -5.89
CA GLN A 69 2.95 0.69 -6.32
C GLN A 69 3.66 1.79 -5.53
N ASP A 70 4.95 1.62 -5.28
CA ASP A 70 5.77 2.67 -4.67
C ASP A 70 6.09 3.76 -5.70
N GLN A 71 6.20 5.00 -5.22
CA GLN A 71 6.55 6.14 -6.07
C GLN A 71 8.02 6.09 -6.52
N ASP A 72 8.93 5.65 -5.66
CA ASP A 72 10.37 5.87 -5.74
C ASP A 72 10.71 7.37 -5.94
N SER A 73 11.50 7.67 -6.98
CA SER A 73 11.87 9.00 -7.43
C SER A 73 10.93 9.59 -8.49
N ASN A 74 9.80 8.94 -8.81
CA ASN A 74 8.87 9.42 -9.84
C ASN A 74 7.96 10.53 -9.32
N ASP A 75 7.27 11.23 -10.23
CA ASP A 75 6.09 12.02 -9.87
C ASP A 75 4.90 11.09 -9.63
N CYS A 76 4.31 11.10 -8.43
CA CYS A 76 3.24 10.18 -8.06
C CYS A 76 1.95 10.39 -8.89
N LYS A 77 1.67 11.62 -9.34
CA LYS A 77 0.49 11.93 -10.15
C LYS A 77 0.68 11.43 -11.57
N LEU A 78 1.85 11.65 -12.16
CA LEU A 78 2.18 11.14 -13.49
C LEU A 78 2.24 9.60 -13.49
N LEU A 79 2.83 8.99 -12.46
CA LEU A 79 2.87 7.53 -12.33
C LEU A 79 1.45 6.95 -12.22
N LYS A 80 0.61 7.52 -11.35
CA LYS A 80 -0.80 7.10 -11.22
C LYS A 80 -1.54 7.22 -12.55
N LYS A 81 -1.37 8.32 -13.27
CA LYS A 81 -2.01 8.54 -14.58
C LYS A 81 -1.58 7.46 -15.59
N LYS A 82 -0.28 7.18 -15.70
CA LYS A 82 0.25 6.14 -16.59
C LYS A 82 -0.33 4.75 -16.30
N ILE A 83 -0.44 4.37 -15.02
CA ILE A 83 -1.02 3.07 -14.64
C ILE A 83 -2.51 3.03 -14.97
N VAL A 84 -3.25 4.12 -14.73
CA VAL A 84 -4.67 4.21 -15.10
C VAL A 84 -4.86 4.08 -16.62
N GLU A 85 -4.05 4.79 -17.42
CA GLU A 85 -4.06 4.70 -18.87
C GLU A 85 -3.80 3.26 -19.33
N LEU A 86 -2.74 2.63 -18.80
CA LEU A 86 -2.39 1.24 -19.08
C LEU A 86 -3.55 0.28 -18.75
N CYS A 87 -4.32 0.53 -17.68
CA CYS A 87 -5.50 -0.26 -17.38
C CYS A 87 -6.59 -0.04 -18.43
N SER A 88 -6.94 1.21 -18.73
CA SER A 88 -8.03 1.55 -19.65
C SER A 88 -7.79 1.07 -21.09
N GLU A 89 -6.53 0.97 -21.52
CA GLU A 89 -6.16 0.46 -22.84
C GLU A 89 -6.32 -1.06 -22.98
N ASN A 90 -6.50 -1.79 -21.87
CA ASN A 90 -6.44 -3.25 -21.84
C ASN A 90 -7.73 -3.91 -21.35
N GLY A 91 -8.78 -3.14 -21.02
CA GLY A 91 -10.08 -3.67 -20.63
C GLY A 91 -10.91 -2.68 -19.82
N ASP A 92 -12.09 -3.13 -19.37
CA ASP A 92 -13.11 -2.31 -18.72
C ASP A 92 -13.38 -2.71 -17.26
N CYS A 93 -12.63 -3.67 -16.70
CA CYS A 93 -12.77 -4.03 -15.30
C CYS A 93 -12.51 -2.79 -14.40
N PRO A 94 -13.31 -2.56 -13.34
CA PRO A 94 -13.09 -1.43 -12.45
C PRO A 94 -11.73 -1.51 -11.77
N VAL A 95 -10.96 -0.41 -11.80
CA VAL A 95 -9.62 -0.33 -11.20
C VAL A 95 -9.50 0.82 -10.21
N LEU A 96 -8.86 0.54 -9.08
CA LEU A 96 -8.35 1.55 -8.15
C LEU A 96 -6.82 1.54 -8.15
N VAL A 97 -6.19 2.65 -8.55
CA VAL A 97 -4.74 2.82 -8.46
C VAL A 97 -4.36 3.63 -7.22
N ARG A 98 -3.43 3.11 -6.42
CA ARG A 98 -2.83 3.78 -5.25
C ARG A 98 -1.32 3.75 -5.34
N ILE A 99 -0.72 4.89 -4.98
CA ILE A 99 0.73 5.07 -4.98
C ILE A 99 1.14 5.28 -3.53
N ALA A 100 2.05 4.45 -3.01
CA ALA A 100 2.73 4.73 -1.76
C ALA A 100 3.78 5.81 -2.04
N CYS A 101 3.57 7.02 -1.53
CA CYS A 101 4.44 8.15 -1.83
C CYS A 101 5.81 7.92 -1.18
N ARG A 102 6.87 8.17 -1.96
CA ARG A 102 8.23 7.66 -1.74
C ARG A 102 8.28 6.14 -1.80
N GLU A 103 8.06 5.48 -0.67
CA GLU A 103 8.23 4.04 -0.45
C GLU A 103 7.28 3.60 0.67
N LEU A 104 7.04 2.30 0.80
CA LEU A 104 6.23 1.73 1.89
C LEU A 104 6.65 2.22 3.29
N GLU A 105 7.93 2.50 3.49
CA GLU A 105 8.47 3.04 4.75
C GLU A 105 7.84 4.36 5.19
N ALA A 106 7.30 5.16 4.26
CA ALA A 106 6.55 6.38 4.60
C ALA A 106 5.29 6.06 5.42
N TRP A 107 4.63 4.92 5.15
CA TRP A 107 3.45 4.49 5.89
C TRP A 107 3.79 4.12 7.33
N TYR A 108 4.96 3.50 7.56
CA TYR A 108 5.47 3.23 8.90
C TYR A 108 5.76 4.52 9.66
N LEU A 109 6.48 5.47 9.03
CA LEU A 109 6.78 6.77 9.64
C LEU A 109 5.53 7.58 9.94
N GLY A 110 4.43 7.29 9.22
CA GLY A 110 3.10 7.81 9.50
C GLY A 110 2.58 7.48 10.89
N ASP A 111 3.06 6.39 11.51
CA ASP A 111 2.79 6.02 12.90
C ASP A 111 4.07 5.52 13.60
N MET A 112 4.85 6.47 14.11
CA MET A 112 6.07 6.17 14.86
C MET A 112 5.83 5.43 16.16
N ASP A 113 4.64 5.53 16.77
CA ASP A 113 4.34 4.83 18.01
C ASP A 113 4.25 3.31 17.72
N ALA A 114 3.75 2.91 16.54
CA ALA A 114 3.81 1.53 16.06
C ALA A 114 5.25 1.03 15.84
N ILE A 115 6.14 1.89 15.31
CA ILE A 115 7.57 1.57 15.16
C ILE A 115 8.21 1.29 16.53
N GLU A 116 7.92 2.11 17.55
CA GLU A 116 8.46 1.93 18.91
C GLU A 116 8.03 0.61 19.54
N LYS A 117 6.84 0.08 19.20
CA LYS A 117 6.39 -1.26 19.66
C LYS A 117 7.27 -2.39 19.11
N VAL A 118 7.73 -2.28 17.88
CA VAL A 118 8.59 -3.30 17.21
C VAL A 118 10.07 -3.11 17.52
N TYR A 119 10.48 -1.85 17.70
CA TYR A 119 11.86 -1.46 17.98
C TYR A 119 11.93 -0.64 19.28
N PRO A 120 11.94 -1.26 20.48
CA PRO A 120 11.85 -0.54 21.76
C PRO A 120 13.00 0.45 22.06
N LYS A 121 14.13 0.31 21.35
CA LYS A 121 15.26 1.25 21.40
C LYS A 121 14.97 2.56 20.67
N PHE A 122 14.09 2.53 19.66
CA PHE A 122 13.58 3.72 19.00
C PHE A 122 12.62 4.45 19.94
N LYS A 123 12.75 5.77 20.05
CA LYS A 123 11.91 6.61 20.92
C LYS A 123 11.06 7.53 20.07
N ALA A 124 9.81 7.15 19.83
CA ALA A 124 8.91 7.87 18.92
C ALA A 124 8.79 9.35 19.31
N LYS A 125 8.69 9.63 20.61
CA LYS A 125 8.62 11.00 21.17
C LYS A 125 9.79 11.90 20.75
N SER A 126 10.99 11.33 20.58
CA SER A 126 12.19 12.07 20.17
C SER A 126 12.18 12.45 18.68
N HIS A 127 11.33 11.80 17.87
CA HIS A 127 11.33 11.93 16.42
C HIS A 127 10.04 12.54 15.86
N ARG A 128 8.86 12.19 16.39
CA ARG A 128 7.55 12.55 15.83
C ARG A 128 7.33 14.04 15.60
N ASN A 129 7.94 14.90 16.40
CA ASN A 129 7.80 16.36 16.31
C ASN A 129 8.87 17.03 15.44
N LEU A 130 9.83 16.28 14.89
CA LEU A 130 10.88 16.84 14.05
C LEU A 130 10.29 17.30 12.71
N ALA A 131 10.74 18.47 12.25
CA ALA A 131 10.21 19.11 11.04
C ALA A 131 10.21 18.19 9.81
N LYS A 132 11.24 17.35 9.66
CA LYS A 132 11.42 16.40 8.55
C LYS A 132 10.41 15.24 8.52
N PHE A 133 9.78 14.94 9.65
CA PHE A 133 8.82 13.84 9.79
C PHE A 133 7.36 14.31 9.84
N ARG A 134 7.11 15.62 9.79
CA ARG A 134 5.75 16.18 9.75
C ARG A 134 4.95 15.70 8.54
N ASN A 135 5.62 15.37 7.44
CA ASN A 135 5.02 14.71 6.30
C ASN A 135 5.95 13.57 5.85
N PRO A 136 5.62 12.31 6.18
CA PRO A 136 6.46 11.17 5.83
C PRO A 136 6.51 10.91 4.30
N ASP A 137 5.49 11.34 3.55
CA ASP A 137 5.36 11.12 2.10
C ASP A 137 6.26 12.01 1.23
N ILE A 138 7.01 12.93 1.83
CA ILE A 138 7.98 13.78 1.11
C ILE A 138 9.41 13.62 1.60
N CYS A 139 9.61 12.87 2.69
CA CYS A 139 10.93 12.67 3.28
C CYS A 139 11.70 11.56 2.53
N ASN A 140 12.83 11.12 3.08
CA ASN A 140 13.57 9.96 2.57
C ASN A 140 13.39 8.78 3.54
N PRO A 141 12.20 8.13 3.54
CA PRO A 141 11.71 7.37 4.68
C PRO A 141 12.61 6.19 5.04
N TYR A 142 13.01 5.37 4.06
CA TYR A 142 13.92 4.25 4.28
C TYR A 142 15.26 4.71 4.90
N ASN A 143 15.88 5.73 4.30
CA ASN A 143 17.18 6.23 4.77
C ASN A 143 17.09 6.83 6.18
N GLU A 144 15.97 7.47 6.52
CA GLU A 144 15.76 7.98 7.87
C GLU A 144 15.54 6.84 8.88
N LEU A 145 14.79 5.80 8.51
CA LEU A 145 14.60 4.61 9.37
C LEU A 145 15.91 3.89 9.64
N VAL A 146 16.75 3.66 8.63
CA VAL A 146 18.07 3.02 8.80
C VAL A 146 18.99 3.84 9.71
N LYS A 147 18.91 5.18 9.67
CA LYS A 147 19.70 6.05 10.57
C LYS A 147 19.23 5.97 12.02
N ILE A 148 17.92 5.94 12.24
CA ILE A 148 17.33 6.01 13.60
C ILE A 148 17.13 4.63 14.24
N ILE A 149 17.11 3.56 13.46
CA ILE A 149 16.93 2.17 13.91
C ILE A 149 18.08 1.33 13.35
N LYS A 150 19.08 1.06 14.20
CA LYS A 150 20.31 0.35 13.82
C LYS A 150 20.07 -1.04 13.20
N ASP A 151 19.07 -1.76 13.71
CA ASP A 151 18.75 -3.13 13.29
C ASP A 151 17.51 -3.17 12.37
N PHE A 152 17.29 -2.10 11.58
CA PHE A 152 16.16 -2.02 10.66
C PHE A 152 16.27 -3.05 9.55
N GLN A 153 15.20 -3.80 9.31
CA GLN A 153 15.12 -4.81 8.25
C GLN A 153 13.75 -4.73 7.61
N LYS A 154 13.68 -4.49 6.29
CA LYS A 154 12.41 -4.32 5.55
C LYS A 154 11.45 -5.50 5.75
N GLY A 155 11.97 -6.72 5.69
CA GLY A 155 11.18 -7.94 5.89
C GLY A 155 10.54 -8.00 7.27
N LYS A 156 11.30 -7.68 8.33
CA LYS A 156 10.79 -7.62 9.70
C LYS A 156 9.76 -6.49 9.85
N ALA A 157 10.11 -5.28 9.40
CA ALA A 157 9.27 -4.09 9.49
C ALA A 157 7.90 -4.31 8.83
N SER A 158 7.86 -4.88 7.63
CA SER A 158 6.61 -5.14 6.90
C SER A 158 5.69 -6.19 7.53
N ARG A 159 6.22 -7.05 8.41
CA ARG A 159 5.42 -8.06 9.12
C ARG A 159 4.99 -7.61 10.51
N GLU A 160 5.82 -6.85 11.22
CA GLU A 160 5.57 -6.57 12.64
C GLU A 160 5.00 -5.16 12.89
N ILE A 161 5.40 -4.13 12.14
CA ILE A 161 4.89 -2.76 12.35
C ILE A 161 3.38 -2.66 12.14
N PRO A 162 2.79 -3.26 11.09
CA PRO A 162 1.36 -3.16 10.81
C PRO A 162 0.45 -3.75 11.89
N GLU A 163 0.98 -4.64 12.74
CA GLU A 163 0.24 -5.17 13.90
C GLU A 163 -0.19 -4.05 14.84
N TYR A 164 0.68 -3.04 15.00
CA TYR A 164 0.52 -1.92 15.95
C TYR A 164 0.08 -0.60 15.30
N MET A 165 0.01 -0.51 13.97
CA MET A 165 -0.37 0.70 13.27
C MET A 165 -1.79 1.15 13.64
N ASN A 166 -1.92 2.41 14.05
CA ASN A 166 -3.17 3.12 14.18
C ASN A 166 -3.62 3.61 12.80
N ILE A 167 -4.60 2.93 12.23
CA ILE A 167 -5.09 3.20 10.88
C ILE A 167 -5.76 4.57 10.78
N ASP A 168 -6.50 4.97 11.83
CA ASP A 168 -7.29 6.20 11.83
C ASP A 168 -6.45 7.47 12.04
N ASN A 169 -5.29 7.33 12.68
CA ASN A 169 -4.41 8.46 13.03
C ASN A 169 -3.03 8.40 12.36
N ASN A 170 -2.90 7.67 11.25
CA ASN A 170 -1.66 7.65 10.49
C ASN A 170 -1.44 8.99 9.77
N THR A 171 -0.23 9.54 9.86
CA THR A 171 0.10 10.86 9.29
C THR A 171 0.59 10.82 7.84
N SER A 172 0.78 9.63 7.25
CA SER A 172 0.99 9.48 5.81
C SER A 172 -0.32 9.70 5.06
N GLU A 173 -0.37 10.75 4.26
CA GLU A 173 -1.47 11.03 3.36
C GLU A 173 -1.62 9.92 2.31
N SER A 174 -0.52 9.36 1.81
CA SER A 174 -0.62 8.27 0.82
C SER A 174 -1.22 6.99 1.41
N PHE A 175 -0.92 6.66 2.67
CA PHE A 175 -1.59 5.60 3.42
C PHE A 175 -3.08 5.90 3.63
N ASN A 176 -3.40 7.12 4.08
CA ASN A 176 -4.80 7.52 4.30
C ASN A 176 -5.63 7.48 3.02
N GLN A 177 -5.05 7.88 1.88
CA GLN A 177 -5.66 7.77 0.57
C GLN A 177 -5.85 6.32 0.14
N PHE A 178 -4.90 5.42 0.48
CA PHE A 178 -5.06 3.98 0.28
C PHE A 178 -6.26 3.45 1.06
N VAL A 179 -6.31 3.65 2.39
CA VAL A 179 -7.39 3.16 3.26
C VAL A 179 -8.76 3.67 2.81
N LYS A 180 -8.93 4.99 2.72
CA LYS A 180 -10.19 5.62 2.27
C LYS A 180 -10.57 5.17 0.85
N GLY A 181 -9.56 4.97 0.01
CA GLY A 181 -9.71 4.51 -1.35
C GLY A 181 -10.29 3.11 -1.45
N VAL A 182 -9.72 2.16 -0.71
CA VAL A 182 -10.16 0.76 -0.69
C VAL A 182 -11.60 0.68 -0.18
N VAL A 183 -11.87 1.28 0.99
CA VAL A 183 -13.22 1.28 1.60
C VAL A 183 -14.25 1.82 0.60
N LYS A 184 -14.05 3.05 0.12
CA LYS A 184 -14.96 3.68 -0.84
C LYS A 184 -15.12 2.87 -2.13
N PHE A 185 -14.03 2.34 -2.66
CA PHE A 185 -14.08 1.60 -3.92
C PHE A 185 -14.86 0.30 -3.79
N LEU A 186 -14.88 -0.33 -2.61
CA LEU A 186 -15.61 -1.57 -2.35
C LEU A 186 -17.07 -1.32 -1.99
N GLU A 187 -17.37 -0.31 -1.18
CA GLU A 187 -18.73 0.06 -0.75
C GLU A 187 -19.63 0.53 -1.91
N PHE A 188 -19.10 1.27 -2.88
CA PHE A 188 -19.87 1.78 -4.03
C PHE A 188 -20.37 0.68 -4.99
N SER A 189 -20.27 -0.59 -4.62
CA SER A 189 -20.84 -1.71 -5.39
C SER A 189 -21.40 -2.83 -4.53
N ALA A 190 -21.67 -2.54 -3.24
CA ALA A 190 -22.59 -3.32 -2.42
C ALA A 190 -24.04 -2.95 -2.77
#